data_AF-A0AAW7QBY2-F1
#
_entry.id   AF-A0AAW7QBY2-F1
#
_cell.length_a   1.000
_cell.length_b   1.000
_cell.length_c   1.000
_cell.angle_alpha   90.00
_cell.angle_beta   90.00
_cell.angle_gamma   90.00
#
_symmetry.space_group_name_H-M   'P 1'
#
loop_
_entity.id
_entity.type
_entity.pdbx_description
1 polymer ?
#
loop_
_entity_poly.entity_id
_entity_poly.type
_entity_poly.pdbx_seq_one_letter_code
_entity_poly.pdbx_strand_id
1 'polypeptide(L)' 'MAYSESDTRANLIDQKLNNFQWKSSNIVREYYFTELNKITISQMKILSGGDVRELETNGIYR' A
#
# COMPACT_ATOMS: atom_id res chain seq x y z
N MET A 1 -13.95 16.40 -20.50
CA MET A 1 -14.25 16.65 -19.07
C MET A 1 -13.49 15.63 -18.27
N ALA A 2 -12.65 16.05 -17.32
CA ALA A 2 -12.05 15.12 -16.37
C ALA A 2 -13.10 14.82 -15.29
N TYR A 3 -13.27 13.54 -14.96
CA TYR A 3 -14.12 13.15 -13.83
C TYR A 3 -13.48 13.60 -12.53
N SER A 4 -14.29 14.03 -11.56
CA SER A 4 -13.81 14.15 -10.19
C SER A 4 -13.44 12.78 -9.63
N GLU A 5 -12.73 12.75 -8.50
CA GLU A 5 -12.45 11.49 -7.80
C GLU A 5 -13.75 10.74 -7.47
N SER A 6 -14.77 11.47 -6.98
CA SER A 6 -16.07 10.88 -6.64
C SER A 6 -16.78 10.33 -7.88
N ASP A 7 -16.76 11.06 -9.00
CA ASP A 7 -17.37 10.62 -10.25
C ASP A 7 -16.67 9.39 -10.81
N THR A 8 -15.34 9.34 -10.72
CA THR A 8 -14.53 8.19 -11.15
C THR A 8 -14.85 6.96 -10.31
N ARG A 9 -14.97 7.13 -8.99
CA ARG A 9 -15.32 6.05 -8.08
C ARG A 9 -16.71 5.47 -8.40
N ALA A 10 -17.72 6.33 -8.46
CA ALA A 10 -19.11 5.90 -8.64
C ALA A 10 -19.33 5.25 -10.02
N ASN A 11 -18.78 5.86 -11.08
CA ASN A 11 -19.10 5.45 -12.45
C ASN A 11 -18.17 4.37 -13.00
N LEU A 12 -16.95 4.20 -12.46
CA LEU A 12 -15.97 3.26 -13.03
C LEU A 12 -15.50 2.20 -12.03
N ILE A 13 -15.22 2.57 -10.78
CA ILE A 13 -14.65 1.66 -9.79
C ILE A 13 -15.75 0.78 -9.20
N ASP A 14 -16.85 1.38 -8.75
CA ASP A 14 -17.94 0.65 -8.08
C ASP A 14 -18.64 -0.32 -9.02
N GLN A 15 -18.80 0.06 -10.29
CA GLN A 15 -19.32 -0.83 -11.34
C GLN A 15 -18.45 -2.08 -11.50
N LYS A 16 -17.12 -1.92 -11.53
CA LYS A 16 -16.20 -3.06 -11.62
C LYS A 16 -16.27 -3.96 -10.39
N LEU A 17 -16.25 -3.38 -9.18
CA LEU A 17 -16.35 -4.16 -7.94
C LEU A 17 -17.62 -5.03 -7.90
N ASN A 18 -18.75 -4.47 -8.33
CA ASN A 18 -20.01 -5.20 -8.45
C ASN A 18 -19.95 -6.31 -9.50
N ASN A 19 -19.38 -6.03 -10.68
CA ASN A 19 -19.23 -7.02 -11.75
C ASN A 19 -18.34 -8.20 -11.33
N PHE A 20 -17.31 -7.94 -10.53
CA PHE A 20 -16.45 -8.97 -9.93
C PHE A 20 -17.01 -9.55 -8.63
N GLN A 21 -18.27 -9.25 -8.29
CA GLN A 21 -18.99 -9.82 -7.15
C GLN A 21 -18.29 -9.62 -5.80
N TRP A 22 -17.60 -8.48 -5.63
CA TRP A 22 -17.04 -8.13 -4.33
C TRP A 22 -18.16 -7.90 -3.31
N LYS A 23 -18.02 -8.50 -2.13
CA LYS A 23 -18.94 -8.24 -1.03
C LYS A 23 -18.67 -6.86 -0.46
N SER A 24 -19.72 -6.07 -0.25
CA SER A 24 -19.62 -4.73 0.36
C SER A 24 -18.91 -4.76 1.72
N SER A 25 -19.10 -5.81 2.50
CA SER A 25 -18.42 -6.04 3.79
C SER A 25 -16.89 -6.09 3.70
N ASN A 26 -16.35 -6.36 2.51
CA ASN A 26 -14.92 -6.52 2.27
C ASN A 26 -14.31 -5.28 1.59
N ILE A 27 -15.11 -4.25 1.31
CA ILE A 27 -14.65 -3.03 0.64
C ILE A 27 -14.52 -1.93 1.71
N VAL A 28 -13.27 -1.65 2.10
CA VAL A 28 -12.96 -0.53 2.98
C VAL A 28 -12.56 0.67 2.13
N ARG A 29 -13.29 1.77 2.25
CA ARG A 29 -12.96 3.03 1.58
C ARG A 29 -12.02 3.84 2.46
N GLU A 30 -11.15 4.62 1.83
CA GLU A 30 -10.21 5.49 2.54
C GLU A 30 -9.42 4.69 3.59
N TYR A 31 -8.98 3.50 3.20
CA TYR A 31 -8.22 2.62 4.08
C TYR A 31 -6.81 3.19 4.28
N TYR A 32 -6.64 3.91 5.38
CA TYR A 32 -5.34 4.36 5.85
C TYR A 32 -4.68 3.20 6.62
N PHE A 33 -3.70 2.54 6.01
CA PHE A 33 -2.79 1.74 6.80
C PHE A 33 -1.90 2.72 7.58
N THR A 34 -2.03 2.78 8.89
CA THR A 34 -1.03 3.46 9.73
C THR A 34 -0.13 2.42 10.38
N GLU A 35 0.44 1.51 9.58
CA GLU A 35 1.56 0.64 9.97
C GLU A 35 2.46 0.30 8.76
N LEU A 36 3.00 1.32 8.06
CA LEU A 36 4.31 1.15 7.42
C LEU A 36 5.47 1.30 8.43
N ASN A 37 5.20 1.25 9.73
CA ASN A 37 6.23 1.33 10.75
C ASN A 37 6.72 -0.07 11.11
N LYS A 38 7.90 -0.40 10.55
CA LYS A 38 8.70 -1.61 10.74
C LYS A 38 8.36 -2.78 9.83
N ILE A 39 8.77 -2.63 8.56
CA ILE A 39 9.75 -3.62 8.08
C ILE A 39 10.88 -3.60 9.11
N THR A 40 10.91 -4.56 10.03
CA THR A 40 12.06 -4.67 10.92
C THR A 40 13.28 -4.88 10.03
N ILE A 41 14.42 -4.24 10.32
CA ILE A 41 15.65 -4.37 9.52
C ILE A 41 15.98 -5.85 9.25
N SER A 42 15.60 -6.75 10.16
CA SER A 42 15.63 -8.21 10.00
C SER A 42 14.86 -8.75 8.78
N GLN A 43 13.68 -8.21 8.47
CA GLN A 43 12.90 -8.56 7.27
C GLN A 43 13.54 -7.98 6.01
N MET A 44 14.12 -6.77 6.07
CA MET A 44 14.86 -6.18 4.95
C MET A 44 16.14 -6.98 4.64
N LYS A 45 16.83 -7.46 5.70
CA LYS A 45 18.05 -8.30 5.66
C LYS A 45 17.84 -9.65 4.96
N ILE A 46 16.65 -10.23 5.07
CA ILE A 46 16.29 -11.50 4.42
C ILE A 46 15.96 -11.29 2.93
N LEU A 47 15.41 -10.14 2.57
CA LEU A 47 14.89 -9.88 1.23
C LEU A 47 15.93 -9.31 0.25
N SER A 48 16.94 -8.57 0.72
CA SER A 48 17.94 -7.94 -0.15
C SER A 48 19.25 -8.71 -0.30
N GLY A 49 19.49 -9.73 0.53
CA GLY A 49 20.75 -10.51 0.52
C GLY A 49 22.02 -9.70 0.80
N GLY A 50 21.91 -8.43 1.20
CA GLY A 50 23.03 -7.49 1.37
C GLY A 50 23.54 -7.36 2.81
N ASP A 51 24.82 -6.98 2.96
CA ASP A 51 25.50 -6.78 4.25
C ASP A 51 24.99 -5.50 4.94
N VAL A 52 24.51 -5.66 6.18
CA VAL A 52 23.86 -4.60 6.98
C VAL A 52 24.78 -3.41 7.27
N ARG A 53 26.10 -3.62 7.26
CA ARG A 53 27.11 -2.59 7.56
C ARG A 53 27.12 -1.42 6.58
N GLU A 54 26.68 -1.64 5.34
CA GLU A 54 26.62 -0.59 4.32
C GLU A 54 25.44 0.38 4.55
N LEU A 55 24.35 -0.10 5.16
CA LEU A 55 23.16 0.70 5.46
C LEU A 55 23.37 1.65 6.65
N GLU A 56 24.16 1.23 7.64
CA GLU A 56 24.57 2.06 8.77
C GLU A 56 25.59 3.13 8.33
N THR A 57 26.54 2.76 7.46
CA THR A 57 27.59 3.68 6.97
C THR A 57 27.03 4.83 6.13
N ASN A 58 25.97 4.58 5.36
CA ASN A 58 25.32 5.59 4.51
C ASN A 58 24.34 6.51 5.26
N GLY A 59 24.23 6.40 6.59
CA GLY A 59 23.43 7.33 7.41
C GLY A 59 21.93 7.29 7.13
N ILE A 60 21.44 6.22 6.49
CA ILE A 60 20.01 5.99 6.21
C ILE A 60 19.26 5.65 7.52
N TYR A 61 19.98 5.26 8.57
CA TYR A 61 19.47 5.14 9.92
C TYR A 61 20.59 5.44 10.93
N ARG A 62 20.24 5.94 12.13
CA ARG A 62 21.15 6.13 13.26
C ARG A 62 21.01 5.01 14.27
#